data_AF-A0AA85FZ45-F1
#
_entry.id   AF-A0AA85FZ45-F1
#
_cell.length_a   1.000
_cell.length_b   1.000
_cell.length_c   1.000
_cell.angle_alpha   90.00
_cell.angle_beta   90.00
_cell.angle_gamma   90.00
#
_symmetry.space_group_name_H-M   'P 1'
#
loop_
_entity.id
_entity.type
_entity.pdbx_description
1 polymer ?
#
loop_
_entity_poly.entity_id
_entity_poly.type
_entity_poly.pdbx_seq_one_letter_code
_entity_poly.pdbx_strand_id
1 'polypeptide(L)'
;MIRQDNQKVKDFILELQRQASKCNFGDQLHVQLRDRLIAGINIPGLEKELLRMPNCSFQDARTACINYEAVNVLDIQSMKISNTLLSRHDELQSQGRSNLRSFNRDCYSRGNMKGGLTRNCKANNKDN
;
A
#
# COMPACT_ATOMS: atom_id res chain seq x y z
N MET A 1 20.74 23.73 -6.90
CA MET A 1 19.28 23.63 -6.89
C MET A 1 18.96 22.23 -6.42
N ILE A 2 18.09 22.14 -5.43
CA ILE A 2 17.64 20.89 -4.81
C ILE A 2 16.12 20.90 -4.94
N ARG A 3 15.53 19.73 -5.22
CA ARG A 3 14.09 19.54 -5.27
C ARG A 3 13.47 19.86 -3.91
N GLN A 4 12.37 20.60 -3.91
CA GLN A 4 11.58 20.84 -2.70
C GLN A 4 10.70 19.62 -2.38
N ASP A 5 10.44 19.33 -1.09
CA ASP A 5 9.69 18.14 -0.66
C ASP A 5 8.34 17.98 -1.37
N ASN A 6 7.61 19.08 -1.55
CA ASN A 6 6.29 19.12 -2.16
C ASN A 6 6.30 19.34 -3.69
N GLN A 7 7.47 19.49 -4.31
CA GLN A 7 7.60 19.73 -5.75
C GLN A 7 7.50 18.40 -6.51
N LYS A 8 6.70 18.32 -7.57
CA LYS A 8 6.68 17.12 -8.41
C LYS A 8 8.02 16.90 -9.09
N VAL A 9 8.40 15.64 -9.29
CA VAL A 9 9.69 15.31 -9.92
C VAL A 9 9.74 15.84 -11.35
N LYS A 10 8.61 15.75 -12.08
CA LYS A 10 8.47 16.36 -13.41
C LYS A 10 8.72 17.87 -13.41
N ASP A 11 8.16 18.61 -12.45
CA ASP A 11 8.31 20.07 -12.37
C ASP A 11 9.75 20.46 -12.06
N PHE A 12 10.40 19.71 -11.17
CA PHE A 12 11.82 19.90 -10.86
C PHE A 12 12.71 19.69 -12.10
N ILE A 13 12.46 18.64 -12.89
CA ILE A 13 13.21 18.36 -14.12
C ILE A 13 13.04 19.49 -15.14
N LEU A 14 11.82 20.02 -15.30
CA LEU A 14 11.56 21.16 -16.19
C LEU A 14 12.30 22.42 -15.74
N GLU A 15 12.30 22.70 -14.44
CA GLU A 15 13.05 23.83 -13.88
C GLU A 15 14.56 23.68 -14.11
N LEU A 16 15.08 22.47 -13.93
CA LEU A 16 16.48 22.16 -14.16
C LEU A 16 16.87 22.39 -15.63
N GLN A 17 16.04 21.94 -16.57
CA GLN A 17 16.24 22.19 -18.00
C GLN A 17 16.19 23.69 -18.35
N ARG A 18 15.24 24.43 -17.75
CA ARG A 18 15.14 25.89 -17.91
C ARG A 18 16.36 26.64 -17.37
N GLN A 19 17.00 26.13 -16.33
CA GLN A 19 18.26 26.71 -15.85
C GLN A 19 19.40 26.36 -16.79
N ALA A 20 19.46 25.12 -17.27
CA ALA A 20 20.49 24.69 -18.18
C ALA A 20 20.44 25.39 -19.54
N SER A 21 19.27 25.82 -20.02
CA SER A 21 19.12 26.59 -21.26
C SER A 21 19.79 27.97 -21.20
N LYS A 22 20.14 28.46 -20.00
CA LYS A 22 20.87 29.71 -19.80
C LYS A 22 22.39 29.52 -19.77
N CYS A 23 22.86 28.28 -19.88
CA CYS A 23 24.26 27.93 -19.69
C CYS A 23 24.87 27.35 -20.97
N ASN A 24 26.13 27.71 -21.24
CA ASN A 24 26.87 27.23 -22.40
C ASN A 24 27.61 25.93 -22.07
N PHE A 25 26.87 24.81 -21.99
CA PHE A 25 27.45 23.51 -21.66
C PHE A 25 28.02 22.76 -22.88
N GLY A 26 27.68 23.18 -24.11
CA GLY A 26 28.09 22.49 -25.33
C GLY A 26 27.75 21.00 -25.29
N ASP A 27 28.73 20.17 -25.63
CA ASP A 27 28.57 18.70 -25.67
C ASP A 27 28.35 18.07 -24.29
N GLN A 28 28.68 18.79 -23.20
CA GLN A 28 28.52 18.30 -21.84
C GLN A 28 27.12 18.56 -21.25
N LEU A 29 26.20 19.18 -22.01
CA LEU A 29 24.86 19.53 -21.52
C LEU A 29 24.15 18.34 -20.86
N HIS A 30 24.18 17.17 -21.51
CA HIS A 30 23.49 15.98 -21.02
C HIS A 30 24.14 15.41 -19.76
N VAL A 31 25.46 15.44 -19.66
CA VAL A 31 26.21 14.99 -18.47
C VAL A 31 25.91 15.90 -17.29
N GLN A 32 25.98 17.22 -17.50
CA GLN A 32 25.69 18.21 -16.47
C GLN A 32 24.25 18.14 -15.98
N LEU A 33 23.28 17.97 -16.89
CA LEU A 33 21.87 17.79 -16.54
C LEU A 33 21.66 16.52 -15.70
N ARG A 34 22.29 15.41 -16.07
CA ARG A 34 22.21 14.14 -15.33
C ARG A 34 22.80 14.28 -13.94
N ASP A 35 24.03 14.77 -13.84
CA ASP A 35 24.74 14.85 -12.57
C ASP A 35 24.02 15.84 -11.63
N ARG A 36 23.48 16.94 -12.17
CA ARG A 36 22.67 17.89 -11.41
C ARG A 36 21.30 17.34 -11.01
N LEU A 37 20.70 16.48 -11.82
CA LEU A 37 19.46 15.78 -11.48
C LEU A 37 19.69 14.83 -10.30
N ILE A 38 20.77 14.03 -10.33
CA ILE A 38 21.13 13.09 -9.26
C ILE A 38 21.44 13.85 -7.97
N ALA A 39 22.30 14.87 -8.03
CA ALA A 39 22.65 15.66 -6.84
C ALA A 39 21.49 16.53 -6.32
N GLY A 40 20.49 16.80 -7.16
CA GLY A 40 19.36 17.66 -6.84
C GLY A 40 18.12 16.93 -6.34
N ILE A 41 18.03 15.61 -6.53
CA ILE A 41 16.90 14.83 -6.04
C ILE A 41 17.09 14.57 -4.54
N ASN A 42 16.07 14.84 -3.73
CA ASN A 42 16.11 14.62 -2.28
C ASN A 42 15.40 13.30 -1.86
N ILE A 43 15.38 12.31 -2.75
CA ILE A 43 14.69 11.04 -2.54
C ILE A 43 15.75 9.95 -2.47
N PRO A 44 16.13 9.46 -1.26
CA PRO A 44 17.27 8.57 -1.09
C PRO A 44 17.17 7.26 -1.88
N GLY A 45 15.96 6.70 -2.00
CA GLY A 45 15.73 5.47 -2.77
C GLY A 45 16.01 5.67 -4.26
N LEU A 46 15.51 6.76 -4.83
CA LEU A 46 15.70 7.11 -6.24
C LEU A 46 17.14 7.56 -6.53
N GLU A 47 17.75 8.34 -5.63
CA GLU A 47 19.17 8.72 -5.74
C GLU A 47 20.06 7.47 -5.83
N LYS A 48 19.85 6.50 -4.92
CA LYS A 48 20.60 5.24 -4.92
C LYS A 48 20.38 4.43 -6.20
N GLU A 49 19.17 4.42 -6.74
CA GLU A 49 18.86 3.73 -8.00
C GLU A 49 19.62 4.36 -9.18
N LEU A 50 19.60 5.70 -9.29
CA LEU A 50 20.34 6.43 -10.32
C LEU A 50 21.85 6.22 -10.21
N LEU A 51 22.40 6.19 -8.99
CA LEU A 51 23.82 5.94 -8.75
C LEU A 51 24.26 4.51 -9.13
N ARG A 52 23.34 3.53 -9.16
CA ARG A 52 23.64 2.16 -9.63
C ARG A 52 23.74 2.06 -11.15
N MET A 53 23.41 3.12 -11.88
CA MET A 53 23.43 3.18 -13.33
C MET A 53 24.46 4.23 -13.83
N PRO A 54 25.78 4.02 -13.63
CA PRO A 54 26.81 5.05 -13.84
C PRO A 54 26.93 5.55 -15.29
N ASN A 55 26.56 4.71 -16.27
CA ASN A 55 26.62 5.04 -17.69
C ASN A 55 25.25 5.39 -18.29
N CYS A 56 24.23 5.64 -17.45
CA CYS A 56 22.92 6.03 -17.95
C CYS A 56 22.95 7.44 -18.56
N SER A 57 22.15 7.63 -19.60
CA SER A 57 21.94 8.94 -20.20
C SER A 57 21.02 9.79 -19.32
N PHE A 58 20.98 11.11 -19.59
CA PHE A 58 20.00 11.98 -18.94
C PHE A 58 18.54 11.53 -19.19
N GLN A 59 18.24 10.95 -20.37
CA GLN A 59 16.89 10.46 -20.68
C GLN A 59 16.52 9.24 -19.84
N ASP A 60 17.48 8.34 -19.60
CA ASP A 60 17.28 7.17 -18.74
C ASP A 60 17.00 7.60 -17.30
N ALA A 61 17.83 8.51 -16.77
CA ALA A 61 17.64 9.08 -15.44
C ALA A 61 16.30 9.81 -15.30
N ARG A 62 15.92 10.61 -16.32
CA ARG A 62 14.61 11.28 -16.38
C ARG A 62 13.46 10.26 -16.35
N THR A 63 13.58 9.17 -17.10
CA THR A 63 12.55 8.13 -17.18
C THR A 63 12.40 7.39 -15.85
N ALA A 64 13.51 7.01 -15.21
CA ALA A 64 13.51 6.42 -13.87
C ALA A 64 12.82 7.34 -12.84
N CYS A 65 13.16 8.63 -12.85
CA CYS A 65 12.54 9.65 -12.02
C CYS A 65 11.01 9.76 -12.23
N ILE A 66 10.56 9.75 -13.48
CA ILE A 66 9.12 9.83 -13.81
C ILE A 66 8.39 8.55 -13.40
N ASN A 67 9.00 7.39 -13.63
CA ASN A 67 8.44 6.10 -13.28
C ASN A 67 8.31 5.94 -11.75
N TYR A 68 9.29 6.41 -10.99
CA TYR A 68 9.21 6.44 -9.52
C TYR A 68 7.97 7.21 -9.03
N GLU A 69 7.71 8.38 -9.60
CA GLU A 69 6.51 9.17 -9.27
C GLU A 69 5.22 8.43 -9.64
N ALA A 70 5.18 7.76 -10.81
CA ALA A 70 4.01 6.98 -11.23
C ALA A 70 3.74 5.77 -10.33
N VAL A 71 4.77 5.03 -9.92
CA VAL A 71 4.66 3.87 -9.02
C VAL A 71 4.26 4.32 -7.61
N ASN A 72 4.85 5.39 -7.09
CA ASN A 72 4.51 5.90 -5.75
C ASN A 72 3.08 6.48 -5.66
N VAL A 73 2.55 7.04 -6.76
CA VAL A 73 1.13 7.47 -6.81
C VAL A 73 0.18 6.27 -6.68
N LEU A 74 0.54 5.10 -7.21
CA LEU A 74 -0.27 3.88 -7.08
C LEU A 74 -0.31 3.38 -5.63
N ASP A 75 0.79 3.50 -4.88
CA ASP A 75 0.84 3.06 -3.48
C ASP A 75 -0.05 3.93 -2.57
N ILE A 76 -0.12 5.24 -2.81
CA ILE A 76 -1.04 6.15 -2.11
C ILE A 76 -2.51 5.84 -2.43
N GLN A 77 -2.83 5.46 -3.68
CA GLN A 77 -4.20 5.03 -4.03
C GLN A 77 -4.54 3.68 -3.41
N SER A 78 -3.59 2.74 -3.40
CA SER A 78 -3.76 1.42 -2.79
C SER A 78 -4.04 1.52 -1.29
N MET A 79 -3.25 2.33 -0.56
CA MET A 79 -3.50 2.58 0.87
C MET A 79 -4.87 3.23 1.13
N LYS A 80 -5.33 4.13 0.26
CA LYS A 80 -6.68 4.71 0.38
C LYS A 80 -7.78 3.66 0.22
N ILE A 81 -7.61 2.73 -0.72
CA ILE A 81 -8.56 1.63 -0.95
C ILE A 81 -8.57 0.68 0.25
N SER A 82 -7.39 0.30 0.75
CA SER A 82 -7.25 -0.57 1.92
C SER A 82 -7.85 0.05 3.18
N ASN A 83 -7.62 1.33 3.43
CA ASN A 83 -8.22 2.03 4.59
C ASN A 83 -9.75 2.12 4.50
N THR A 84 -10.29 2.29 3.29
CA THR A 84 -11.75 2.32 3.06
C THR A 84 -12.38 0.93 3.21
N LEU A 85 -11.66 -0.14 2.85
CA LEU A 85 -12.11 -1.53 3.00
C LEU A 85 -11.99 -2.02 4.45
N LEU A 86 -10.90 -1.65 5.16
CA LEU A 86 -10.69 -1.98 6.56
C LEU A 86 -11.74 -1.31 7.47
N SER A 87 -12.09 -0.05 7.17
CA SER A 87 -13.10 0.69 7.94
C SER A 87 -14.51 0.10 7.86
N ARG A 88 -14.81 -0.78 6.89
CA ARG A 88 -16.10 -1.50 6.83
C ARG A 88 -16.13 -2.79 7.63
N HIS A 89 -15.00 -3.26 8.16
CA HIS A 89 -14.91 -4.54 8.86
C HIS A 89 -14.87 -4.42 10.39
N ASP A 90 -14.70 -3.21 10.93
CA ASP A 90 -14.64 -2.94 12.37
C ASP A 90 -16.01 -2.60 13.01
N GLU A 91 -17.09 -2.48 12.24
CA GLU A 91 -18.43 -2.11 12.77
C GLU A 91 -19.41 -3.29 12.90
N LEU A 92 -18.93 -4.51 13.17
CA LEU A 92 -19.82 -5.67 13.41
C LEU A 92 -19.46 -6.56 14.60
N GLN A 93 -18.57 -6.13 15.51
CA GLN A 93 -18.19 -6.96 16.66
C GLN A 93 -18.03 -6.13 17.95
N SER A 94 -19.06 -5.37 18.36
CA SER A 94 -19.08 -4.87 19.75
C SER A 94 -20.51 -4.67 20.29
N GLN A 95 -20.85 -5.56 21.21
CA GLN A 95 -21.74 -5.39 22.38
C GLN A 95 -23.26 -5.27 22.20
N GLY A 96 -23.95 -6.32 22.66
CA GLY A 96 -25.36 -6.27 23.05
C GLY A 96 -25.91 -7.61 23.56
N ARG A 97 -25.61 -7.97 24.81
CA ARG A 97 -26.35 -9.03 25.52
C ARG A 97 -27.85 -8.69 25.56
N SER A 98 -28.71 -9.57 25.05
CA SER A 98 -29.73 -10.32 25.84
C SER A 98 -31.00 -10.73 25.04
N ASN A 99 -31.30 -12.04 25.15
CA ASN A 99 -32.61 -12.71 25.15
C ASN A 99 -33.48 -12.87 23.87
N LEU A 100 -33.53 -14.14 23.45
CA LEU A 100 -34.74 -14.98 23.28
C LEU A 100 -35.11 -15.41 21.85
N ARG A 101 -35.15 -16.76 21.72
CA ARG A 101 -35.89 -17.59 20.76
C ARG A 101 -35.20 -17.92 19.42
N SER A 102 -34.36 -18.95 19.45
CA SER A 102 -34.13 -19.79 18.26
C SER A 102 -34.73 -21.17 18.48
N PHE A 103 -35.77 -21.47 17.71
CA PHE A 103 -36.38 -22.79 17.66
C PHE A 103 -35.43 -23.82 17.02
N ASN A 104 -35.37 -24.96 17.72
CA ASN A 104 -34.93 -26.31 17.38
C ASN A 104 -34.65 -26.64 15.88
N ARG A 105 -33.47 -27.21 15.61
CA ARG A 105 -33.32 -28.23 14.55
C ARG A 105 -32.22 -29.24 14.94
N ASP A 106 -32.67 -30.40 15.37
CA ASP A 106 -31.86 -31.60 15.64
C ASP A 106 -31.04 -32.04 14.42
N CYS A 107 -29.77 -32.35 14.62
CA CYS A 107 -28.96 -33.16 13.71
C CYS A 107 -28.41 -34.37 14.48
N TYR A 108 -29.03 -35.54 14.30
CA TYR A 108 -28.51 -36.82 14.77
C TYR A 108 -27.44 -37.33 13.79
N SER A 109 -26.25 -37.71 14.28
CA SER A 109 -25.47 -38.83 13.72
C SER A 109 -24.55 -39.40 14.80
N ARG A 110 -24.81 -40.67 15.13
CA ARG A 110 -24.18 -41.50 16.16
C ARG A 110 -22.91 -42.16 15.60
N GLY A 111 -21.79 -42.05 16.34
CA GLY A 111 -20.58 -42.87 16.18
C GLY A 111 -19.98 -43.19 17.55
N ASN A 112 -20.11 -44.45 17.98
CA ASN A 112 -19.73 -44.96 19.31
C ASN A 112 -18.22 -44.93 19.61
N MET A 113 -17.82 -44.57 20.83
CA MET A 113 -16.90 -45.37 21.69
C MET A 113 -17.09 -45.07 23.19
N LYS A 114 -17.83 -45.97 23.84
CA LYS A 114 -17.63 -46.63 25.15
C LYS A 114 -16.90 -45.86 26.28
N GLY A 115 -17.64 -45.51 27.34
CA GLY A 115 -17.05 -45.19 28.64
C GLY A 115 -18.03 -44.71 29.73
N GLY A 116 -18.73 -45.66 30.38
CA GLY A 116 -19.11 -45.58 31.81
C GLY A 116 -20.13 -44.54 32.31
N LEU A 117 -21.40 -44.99 32.47
CA LEU A 117 -22.25 -44.85 33.67
C LEU A 117 -22.13 -43.55 34.51
N THR A 118 -23.15 -42.70 34.67
CA THR A 118 -24.38 -42.99 35.44
C THR A 118 -25.32 -41.78 35.46
N ARG A 119 -26.65 -42.05 35.44
CA ARG A 119 -27.76 -41.31 36.10
C ARG A 119 -27.99 -39.84 35.69
N ASN A 120 -29.19 -39.33 35.44
CA ASN A 120 -30.55 -39.76 35.74
C ASN A 120 -31.57 -39.03 34.85
N CYS A 121 -32.78 -39.59 34.83
CA CYS A 121 -33.88 -39.41 33.90
C CYS A 121 -34.80 -38.18 34.12
N LYS A 122 -35.72 -38.06 33.14
CA LYS A 122 -37.05 -37.39 33.11
C LYS A 122 -37.05 -36.02 32.42
N ALA A 123 -37.54 -35.85 31.18
CA ALA A 123 -38.78 -36.26 30.50
C ALA A 123 -40.01 -35.39 30.86
N ASN A 124 -40.56 -34.78 29.79
CA ASN A 124 -41.95 -34.37 29.56
C ASN A 124 -42.35 -33.01 30.12
N ASN A 125 -43.15 -32.17 29.46
CA ASN A 125 -43.76 -32.09 28.14
C ASN A 125 -44.26 -30.64 28.02
N LYS A 126 -44.44 -30.10 26.80
CA LYS A 126 -45.28 -28.92 26.62
C LYS A 126 -46.27 -29.17 25.50
N ASP A 127 -47.52 -29.37 25.88
CA ASP A 127 -48.67 -29.23 24.99
C ASP A 127 -49.11 -27.75 25.02
N ASN A 128 -49.17 -27.20 23.80
CA ASN A 128 -49.88 -26.01 23.31
C ASN A 128 -50.01 -24.77 24.21
#